data_AF-A0A0X3NW11-F1
#
_entry.id   AF-A0A0X3NW11-F1
#
_cell.length_a   1.000
_cell.length_b   1.000
_cell.length_c   1.000
_cell.angle_alpha   90.00
_cell.angle_beta   90.00
_cell.angle_gamma   90.00
#
_symmetry.space_group_name_H-M   'P 1'
#
loop_
_entity.id
_entity.type
_entity.pdbx_description
1 polymer ?
#
loop_
_entity_poly.entity_id
_entity_poly.type
_entity_poly.pdbx_seq_one_letter_code
_entity_poly.pdbx_strand_id
1 'polypeptide(L)'
;EASSPVPTPNIEGESRLPSDGRKKDVILVAAGVNPYSPLLQPQIPYTQNPPTTMTDNRPDPLLAPDAYQPGQNLQDWLIELSLFLADVPPTNHTRYMLKFLSPPTRKLALTAGININTPFPMATALLSTLFDDQLSPGTAN
;
A
#
# COMPACT_ATOMS: atom_id res chain seq x y z
N GLU A 1 -17.31 -69.38 22.04
CA GLU A 1 -17.30 -69.70 23.47
C GLU A 1 -16.13 -68.97 24.10
N ALA A 2 -16.30 -67.99 25.00
CA ALA A 2 -17.52 -67.31 25.51
C ALA A 2 -18.35 -66.63 24.37
N SER A 3 -19.58 -66.08 24.49
CA SER A 3 -20.44 -65.58 25.60
C SER A 3 -20.10 -64.16 26.10
N SER A 4 -20.99 -63.17 26.23
CA SER A 4 -22.44 -62.97 25.92
C SER A 4 -22.72 -61.42 25.85
N PRO A 5 -23.97 -60.89 25.94
CA PRO A 5 -25.05 -60.89 24.95
C PRO A 5 -25.50 -59.46 24.51
N VAL A 6 -26.56 -59.37 23.68
CA VAL A 6 -27.17 -58.13 23.12
C VAL A 6 -28.44 -57.73 23.91
N PRO A 7 -28.82 -56.44 23.95
CA PRO A 7 -30.19 -56.09 23.49
C PRO A 7 -30.30 -54.78 22.66
N THR A 8 -31.11 -54.84 21.61
CA THR A 8 -31.79 -53.74 20.89
C THR A 8 -33.32 -53.96 21.02
N PRO A 9 -34.28 -53.29 20.32
CA PRO A 9 -34.26 -52.09 19.46
C PRO A 9 -35.11 -50.93 20.11
N ASN A 10 -36.13 -50.21 19.57
CA ASN A 10 -36.88 -50.23 18.29
C ASN A 10 -37.78 -48.98 18.03
N ILE A 11 -38.10 -48.74 16.74
CA ILE A 11 -39.21 -47.99 16.08
C ILE A 11 -39.55 -46.50 16.34
N GLU A 12 -40.07 -45.90 15.24
CA GLU A 12 -41.01 -44.77 15.03
C GLU A 12 -41.20 -43.63 16.08
N GLY A 13 -41.37 -42.37 15.65
CA GLY A 13 -41.44 -41.83 14.29
C GLY A 13 -42.12 -40.45 14.20
N GLU A 14 -42.53 -40.07 12.97
CA GLU A 14 -43.56 -39.05 12.65
C GLU A 14 -43.24 -37.53 12.84
N SER A 15 -43.01 -36.85 11.70
CA SER A 15 -43.49 -35.49 11.34
C SER A 15 -43.07 -34.16 12.04
N ARG A 16 -42.54 -33.26 11.17
CA ARG A 16 -42.95 -31.84 10.95
C ARG A 16 -42.59 -30.73 11.94
N LEU A 17 -41.75 -29.78 11.46
CA LEU A 17 -41.82 -28.34 11.76
C LEU A 17 -43.14 -27.71 11.21
N PRO A 18 -43.50 -26.43 11.53
CA PRO A 18 -42.86 -25.45 12.44
C PRO A 18 -43.85 -24.84 13.47
N SER A 19 -43.40 -23.88 14.31
CA SER A 19 -44.08 -22.57 14.49
C SER A 19 -43.39 -21.58 15.46
N ASP A 20 -43.80 -20.31 15.36
CA ASP A 20 -43.44 -19.14 16.18
C ASP A 20 -43.59 -19.35 17.70
N GLY A 21 -42.84 -18.57 18.50
CA GLY A 21 -42.84 -18.71 19.96
C GLY A 21 -41.92 -17.73 20.71
N ARG A 22 -41.98 -16.44 20.37
CA ARG A 22 -41.23 -15.34 21.02
C ARG A 22 -41.30 -15.40 22.56
N LYS A 23 -40.14 -15.42 23.22
CA LYS A 23 -39.97 -15.22 24.68
C LYS A 23 -38.67 -14.45 24.94
N LYS A 24 -38.61 -13.77 26.09
CA LYS A 24 -37.59 -12.77 26.42
C LYS A 24 -36.87 -13.21 27.69
N ASP A 25 -35.62 -13.63 27.57
CA ASP A 25 -34.84 -14.08 28.72
C ASP A 25 -34.17 -12.87 29.40
N VAL A 26 -34.56 -12.61 30.65
CA VAL A 26 -34.07 -11.51 31.49
C VAL A 26 -33.32 -12.10 32.68
N ILE A 27 -32.02 -11.82 32.79
CA ILE A 27 -31.20 -12.21 33.94
C ILE A 27 -30.39 -11.01 34.44
N LEU A 28 -30.28 -10.94 35.77
CA LEU A 28 -29.81 -9.85 36.63
C LEU A 28 -28.49 -9.16 36.21
N VAL A 29 -28.45 -7.84 36.41
CA VAL A 29 -27.20 -7.07 36.64
C VAL A 29 -26.87 -7.11 38.14
N ALA A 30 -25.70 -7.60 38.51
CA ALA A 30 -25.20 -7.57 39.90
C ALA A 30 -24.26 -6.38 40.11
N ALA A 31 -24.63 -5.46 40.99
CA ALA A 31 -23.83 -4.26 41.30
C ALA A 31 -22.69 -4.56 42.29
N GLY A 32 -21.53 -4.96 41.77
CA GLY A 32 -20.30 -5.13 42.56
C GLY A 32 -19.66 -3.78 42.91
N VAL A 33 -19.92 -3.25 44.11
CA VAL A 33 -19.22 -2.07 44.64
C VAL A 33 -17.78 -2.43 45.02
N ASN A 34 -16.79 -1.82 44.34
CA ASN A 34 -15.37 -1.97 44.66
C ASN A 34 -14.94 -0.88 45.67
N PRO A 35 -14.55 -1.22 46.91
CA PRO A 35 -14.34 -0.26 47.99
C PRO A 35 -12.91 0.31 48.06
N TYR A 36 -12.24 0.53 46.92
CA TYR A 36 -10.88 1.10 46.88
C TYR A 36 -10.73 2.26 45.90
N SER A 37 -10.62 3.47 46.45
CA SER A 37 -10.23 4.69 45.74
C SER A 37 -8.99 5.31 46.39
N PRO A 38 -7.81 5.25 45.75
CA PRO A 38 -6.66 6.05 46.12
C PRO A 38 -6.51 7.27 45.20
N LEU A 39 -6.74 8.45 45.77
CA LEU A 39 -6.24 9.77 45.35
C LEU A 39 -6.76 10.37 44.03
N LEU A 40 -7.32 11.58 44.17
CA LEU A 40 -7.57 12.54 43.10
C LEU A 40 -6.24 12.97 42.45
N GLN A 41 -5.91 12.40 41.30
CA GLN A 41 -5.03 13.07 40.36
C GLN A 41 -5.88 14.07 39.57
N PRO A 42 -5.49 15.36 39.47
CA PRO A 42 -6.00 16.20 38.41
C PRO A 42 -5.58 15.56 37.09
N GLN A 43 -6.54 15.05 36.32
CA GLN A 43 -6.25 14.70 34.93
C GLN A 43 -5.91 16.01 34.23
N ILE A 44 -4.60 16.25 34.04
CA ILE A 44 -4.12 17.12 32.99
C ILE A 44 -4.92 16.76 31.73
N PRO A 45 -5.58 17.71 31.05
CA PRO A 45 -6.22 17.41 29.78
C PRO A 45 -5.11 16.93 28.86
N TYR A 46 -5.05 15.62 28.63
CA TYR A 46 -4.12 15.04 27.69
C TYR A 46 -4.37 15.77 26.38
N THR A 47 -3.40 16.56 25.92
CA THR A 47 -3.48 17.18 24.59
C THR A 47 -3.54 16.03 23.62
N GLN A 48 -4.76 15.66 23.25
CA GLN A 48 -5.04 14.66 22.24
C GLN A 48 -4.48 15.26 20.96
N ASN A 49 -3.22 14.90 20.66
CA ASN A 49 -2.58 15.28 19.42
C ASN A 49 -3.60 15.03 18.30
N PRO A 50 -3.89 16.02 17.46
CA PRO A 50 -4.82 15.81 16.36
C PRO A 50 -4.34 14.55 15.62
N PRO A 51 -5.24 13.62 15.28
CA PRO A 51 -4.83 12.36 14.69
C PRO A 51 -3.94 12.68 13.50
N THR A 52 -2.65 12.31 13.60
CA THR A 52 -1.63 12.78 12.65
C THR A 52 -2.15 12.42 11.27
N THR A 53 -2.54 13.44 10.50
CA THR A 53 -3.01 13.23 9.15
C THR A 53 -1.82 12.66 8.41
N MET A 54 -1.86 11.34 8.19
CA MET A 54 -1.12 10.74 7.11
C MET A 54 -1.74 11.34 5.85
N THR A 55 -1.24 12.52 5.49
CA THR A 55 -1.48 13.15 4.19
C THR A 55 -1.31 12.04 3.18
N ASP A 56 -2.29 11.88 2.29
CA ASP A 56 -2.17 10.91 1.21
C ASP A 56 -1.05 11.42 0.29
N ASN A 57 0.20 11.02 0.58
CA ASN A 57 1.42 11.36 -0.18
C ASN A 57 1.45 10.58 -1.51
N ARG A 58 0.28 10.43 -2.10
CA ARG A 58 0.04 10.04 -3.47
C ARG A 58 0.36 11.28 -4.30
N PRO A 59 1.40 11.24 -5.15
CA PRO A 59 1.78 12.40 -5.94
C PRO A 59 0.62 12.79 -6.87
N ASP A 60 0.37 14.09 -6.99
CA ASP A 60 -0.76 14.61 -7.76
C ASP A 60 -0.65 14.20 -9.23
N PRO A 61 -1.64 13.46 -9.79
CA PRO A 61 -1.67 13.14 -11.21
C PRO A 61 -1.66 14.36 -12.14
N LEU A 62 -2.06 15.55 -11.65
CA LEU A 62 -2.02 16.81 -12.41
C LEU A 62 -0.61 17.41 -12.53
N LEU A 63 0.33 17.00 -11.67
CA LEU A 63 1.73 17.41 -11.71
C LEU A 63 2.62 16.38 -12.42
N ALA A 64 2.05 15.29 -12.93
CA ALA A 64 2.81 14.25 -13.62
C ALA A 64 3.37 14.76 -14.96
N PRO A 65 4.68 14.66 -15.21
CA PRO A 65 5.26 15.08 -16.48
C PRO A 65 4.78 14.17 -17.61
N ASP A 66 4.82 14.71 -18.83
CA ASP A 66 4.60 13.92 -20.04
C ASP A 66 5.68 12.84 -20.19
N ALA A 67 5.36 11.80 -20.99
CA ALA A 67 6.30 10.71 -21.19
C ALA A 67 7.46 11.15 -22.10
N TYR A 68 8.71 11.04 -21.62
CA TYR A 68 9.91 11.51 -22.36
C TYR A 68 10.06 10.81 -23.72
N GLN A 69 10.05 11.61 -24.78
CA GLN A 69 10.29 11.21 -26.16
C GLN A 69 11.75 11.47 -26.55
N PRO A 70 12.37 10.60 -27.38
CA PRO A 70 13.68 10.87 -27.96
C PRO A 70 13.73 12.23 -28.68
N GLY A 71 14.76 13.02 -28.42
CA GLY A 71 14.94 14.35 -29.03
C GLY A 71 14.30 15.51 -28.28
N GLN A 72 13.57 15.26 -27.17
CA GLN A 72 13.26 16.32 -26.20
C GLN A 72 14.49 16.67 -25.35
N ASN A 73 14.56 17.90 -24.82
CA ASN A 73 15.58 18.27 -23.85
C ASN A 73 15.39 17.46 -22.55
N LEU A 74 16.38 16.63 -22.23
CA LEU A 74 16.36 15.80 -21.03
C LEU A 74 16.37 16.65 -19.74
N GLN A 75 17.06 17.80 -19.73
CA GLN A 75 17.19 18.62 -18.53
C GLN A 75 15.85 19.27 -18.16
N ASP A 76 15.14 19.83 -19.13
CA ASP A 76 13.80 20.43 -18.90
C ASP A 76 12.82 19.38 -18.37
N TRP A 77 12.81 18.18 -18.97
CA TRP A 77 11.99 17.06 -18.52
C TRP A 77 12.39 16.53 -17.13
N LEU A 78 13.69 16.49 -16.81
CA LEU A 78 14.16 16.13 -15.47
C LEU A 78 13.77 17.17 -14.42
N ILE A 79 13.62 18.45 -14.78
CA ILE A 79 13.10 19.50 -13.88
C ILE A 79 11.61 19.25 -13.60
N GLU A 80 10.78 19.03 -14.62
CA GLU A 80 9.36 18.69 -14.45
C GLU A 80 9.16 17.41 -13.63
N LEU A 81 9.93 16.35 -13.93
CA LEU A 81 9.94 15.14 -13.14
C LEU A 81 10.37 15.39 -11.68
N SER A 82 11.35 16.26 -11.44
CA SER A 82 11.80 16.58 -10.08
C SER A 82 10.74 17.32 -9.26
N LEU A 83 9.89 18.13 -9.90
CA LEU A 83 8.71 18.74 -9.25
C LEU A 83 7.69 17.66 -8.85
N PHE A 84 7.34 16.74 -9.75
CA PHE A 84 6.46 15.62 -9.44
C PHE A 84 7.01 14.69 -8.33
N LEU A 85 8.34 14.50 -8.31
CA LEU A 85 9.01 13.62 -7.34
C LEU A 85 9.14 14.22 -5.93
N ALA A 86 8.79 15.50 -5.73
CA ALA A 86 8.87 16.15 -4.42
C ALA A 86 8.00 15.45 -3.35
N ASP A 87 6.78 15.05 -3.73
CA ASP A 87 5.84 14.32 -2.85
C ASP A 87 6.08 12.79 -2.85
N VAL A 88 7.01 12.30 -3.66
CA VAL A 88 7.29 10.87 -3.82
C VAL A 88 8.42 10.44 -2.88
N PRO A 89 8.27 9.34 -2.11
CA PRO A 89 9.38 8.79 -1.32
C PRO A 89 10.61 8.47 -2.18
N PRO A 90 11.83 8.92 -1.80
CA PRO A 90 13.06 8.78 -2.61
C PRO A 90 13.34 7.36 -3.12
N THR A 91 12.98 6.33 -2.34
CA THR A 91 13.08 4.91 -2.70
C THR A 91 12.28 4.51 -3.95
N ASN A 92 11.38 5.37 -4.44
CA ASN A 92 10.59 5.17 -5.66
C ASN A 92 10.98 6.12 -6.81
N HIS A 93 11.90 7.08 -6.62
CA HIS A 93 12.23 8.08 -7.65
C HIS A 93 12.66 7.42 -8.97
N THR A 94 13.60 6.47 -8.94
CA THR A 94 14.04 5.72 -10.14
C THR A 94 12.90 4.89 -10.77
N ARG A 95 11.97 4.35 -9.97
CA ARG A 95 10.79 3.62 -10.46
C ARG A 95 9.86 4.55 -11.25
N TYR A 96 9.64 5.78 -10.77
CA TYR A 96 8.82 6.78 -11.46
C TYR A 96 9.53 7.35 -12.70
N MET A 97 10.83 7.64 -12.62
CA MET A 97 11.64 8.03 -13.79
C MET A 97 11.49 7.01 -14.93
N LEU A 98 11.71 5.72 -14.64
CA LEU A 98 11.51 4.64 -15.62
C LEU A 98 10.05 4.50 -16.07
N LYS A 99 9.05 4.83 -15.24
CA LYS A 99 7.62 4.83 -15.61
C LYS A 99 7.28 5.93 -16.63
N PHE A 100 7.95 7.09 -16.55
CA PHE A 100 7.72 8.22 -17.45
C PHE A 100 8.64 8.24 -18.69
N LEU A 101 9.65 7.37 -18.81
CA LEU A 101 10.30 7.14 -20.11
C LEU A 101 9.33 6.49 -21.11
N SER A 102 9.27 6.99 -22.35
CA SER A 102 8.52 6.32 -23.44
C SER A 102 8.99 4.86 -23.64
N PRO A 103 8.13 3.95 -24.17
CA PRO A 103 8.44 2.52 -24.26
C PRO A 103 9.80 2.14 -24.91
N PRO A 104 10.23 2.70 -26.06
CA PRO A 104 11.53 2.36 -26.63
C PRO A 104 12.68 2.84 -25.74
N THR A 105 12.59 4.07 -25.25
CA THR A 105 13.59 4.70 -24.38
C THR A 105 13.76 3.98 -23.05
N ARG A 106 12.64 3.54 -22.45
CA ARG A 106 12.61 2.72 -21.24
C ARG A 106 13.30 1.38 -21.41
N LYS A 107 13.08 0.71 -22.56
CA LYS A 107 13.78 -0.52 -22.91
C LYS A 107 15.28 -0.28 -23.02
N LEU A 108 15.70 0.81 -23.68
CA LEU A 108 17.10 1.18 -23.84
C LEU A 108 17.79 1.41 -22.47
N ALA A 109 17.17 2.22 -21.60
CA ALA A 109 17.67 2.47 -20.24
C ALA A 109 17.81 1.18 -19.40
N LEU A 110 16.82 0.26 -19.48
CA LEU A 110 16.88 -1.04 -18.82
C LEU A 110 18.00 -1.93 -19.39
N THR A 111 18.21 -1.93 -20.71
CA THR A 111 19.31 -2.67 -21.37
C THR A 111 20.68 -2.10 -20.98
N ALA A 112 20.79 -0.80 -20.71
CA ALA A 112 21.99 -0.17 -20.15
C ALA A 112 22.16 -0.35 -18.62
N GLY A 113 21.30 -1.16 -17.97
CA GLY A 113 21.42 -1.51 -16.56
C GLY A 113 20.74 -0.53 -15.57
N ILE A 114 20.12 0.55 -16.06
CA ILE A 114 19.34 1.47 -15.23
C ILE A 114 18.06 0.75 -14.80
N ASN A 115 18.00 0.34 -13.53
CA ASN A 115 16.92 -0.49 -12.99
C ASN A 115 16.30 0.18 -11.75
N ILE A 116 15.18 -0.36 -11.25
CA ILE A 116 14.41 0.24 -10.15
C ILE A 116 15.20 0.38 -8.83
N ASN A 117 16.32 -0.33 -8.66
CA ASN A 117 17.18 -0.26 -7.48
C ASN A 117 18.42 0.62 -7.71
N THR A 118 18.67 1.11 -8.94
CA THR A 118 19.75 2.07 -9.20
C THR A 118 19.45 3.37 -8.42
N PRO A 119 20.37 3.88 -7.58
CA PRO A 119 20.16 5.13 -6.85
C PRO A 119 19.83 6.28 -7.81
N PHE A 120 18.82 7.09 -7.50
CA PHE A 120 18.26 8.07 -8.44
C PHE A 120 19.33 9.02 -9.07
N PRO A 121 20.30 9.60 -8.33
CA PRO A 121 21.36 10.42 -8.93
C PRO A 121 22.30 9.66 -9.88
N MET A 122 22.48 8.36 -9.67
CA MET A 122 23.24 7.50 -10.60
C MET A 122 22.39 7.15 -11.82
N ALA A 123 21.09 6.95 -11.62
CA ALA A 123 20.14 6.66 -12.69
C ALA A 123 19.98 7.87 -13.65
N THR A 124 19.91 9.10 -13.14
CA THR A 124 19.86 10.31 -13.99
C THR A 124 21.19 10.56 -14.69
N ALA A 125 22.34 10.37 -14.03
CA ALA A 125 23.66 10.51 -14.67
C ALA A 125 23.85 9.55 -15.85
N LEU A 126 23.53 8.25 -15.65
CA LEU A 126 23.57 7.25 -16.71
C LEU A 126 22.57 7.56 -17.85
N LEU A 127 21.39 8.09 -17.51
CA LEU A 127 20.37 8.48 -18.49
C LEU A 127 20.82 9.66 -19.37
N SER A 128 21.53 10.64 -18.79
CA SER A 128 22.10 11.76 -19.53
C SER A 128 23.16 11.29 -20.54
N THR A 129 24.20 10.59 -20.08
CA THR A 129 25.27 10.08 -20.95
C THR A 129 24.71 9.27 -22.12
N LEU A 130 23.71 8.43 -21.83
CA LEU A 130 23.06 7.57 -22.82
C LEU A 130 22.23 8.31 -23.89
N PHE A 131 21.84 9.56 -23.67
CA PHE A 131 21.24 10.40 -24.72
C PHE A 131 22.21 11.41 -25.33
N ASP A 132 23.22 11.88 -24.59
CA ASP A 132 24.33 12.66 -25.14
C ASP A 132 25.07 11.86 -26.23
N ASP A 133 25.37 10.57 -25.97
CA ASP A 133 25.99 9.65 -26.93
C ASP A 133 25.11 9.40 -28.18
N GLN A 134 23.78 9.52 -28.06
CA GLN A 134 22.84 9.38 -29.18
C GLN A 134 22.59 10.70 -29.94
N LEU A 135 22.88 11.85 -29.32
CA LEU A 135 22.82 13.17 -29.96
C LEU A 135 24.11 13.52 -30.71
N SER A 136 25.22 12.83 -30.42
CA SER A 136 26.48 12.91 -31.17
C SER A 136 26.40 12.05 -32.45
N PRO A 137 26.22 12.63 -33.66
CA PRO A 137 26.16 11.85 -34.88
C PRO A 137 27.60 11.51 -35.26
N GLY A 138 28.00 10.26 -35.01
CA GLY A 138 29.32 9.76 -35.41
C GLY A 138 29.56 10.04 -36.89
N THR A 139 30.47 10.97 -37.19
CA THR A 139 30.68 11.51 -38.53
C THR A 139 31.43 10.51 -39.40
N ALA A 140 30.69 9.54 -39.92
CA ALA A 140 31.17 8.57 -40.90
C ALA A 140 31.33 9.24 -42.28
N ASN A 141 32.50 9.86 -42.46
CA ASN A 141 33.07 10.17 -43.78
C ASN A 141 33.69 8.92 -44.42
#